data_AF-A0A5X6EVF4-F1
#
_entry.id   AF-A0A5X6EVF4-F1
#
_cell.length_a   1.000
_cell.length_b   1.000
_cell.length_c   1.000
_cell.angle_alpha   90.00
_cell.angle_beta   90.00
_cell.angle_gamma   90.00
#
_symmetry.space_group_name_H-M   'P 1'
#
loop_
_entity.id
_entity.type
_entity.pdbx_description
1 polymer ?
#
loop_
_entity_poly.entity_id
_entity_poly.type
_entity_poly.pdbx_seq_one_letter_code
_entity_poly.pdbx_strand_id
1 'polypeptide(L)'
;ILREEYRMPPQKDHFTDEQKAFIRDNCHAMTYQQVADHLGKSKKNVERVARIMGVSYYKTGNLHPNTIYPDSDVLRVRTLRDEGMLFREIARILDISVSVAVWMYYKRKTKADTIARQHMSQ
;
A
#
# COMPACT_ATOMS: atom_id res chain seq x y z
N ILE A 1 -4.41 13.15 -50.99
CA ILE A 1 -3.75 12.42 -49.87
C ILE A 1 -3.68 13.42 -48.72
N LEU A 2 -4.60 13.30 -47.75
CA LEU A 2 -4.79 14.27 -46.67
C LEU A 2 -3.61 14.21 -45.70
N ARG A 3 -3.10 15.41 -45.37
CA ARG A 3 -1.86 15.65 -44.66
C ARG A 3 -1.89 15.18 -43.21
N GLU A 4 -0.70 14.81 -42.72
CA GLU A 4 -0.29 14.57 -41.33
C GLU A 4 -0.56 15.73 -40.33
N GLU A 5 -1.36 16.73 -40.71
CA GLU A 5 -1.52 18.02 -40.03
C GLU A 5 -2.45 17.99 -38.79
N TYR A 6 -3.02 16.83 -38.43
CA TYR A 6 -3.81 16.65 -37.21
C TYR A 6 -3.14 15.74 -36.16
N ARG A 7 -1.81 15.65 -36.15
CA ARG A 7 -1.14 15.13 -34.94
C ARG A 7 -1.17 16.23 -33.88
N MET A 8 -2.28 16.29 -33.14
CA MET A 8 -2.39 17.09 -31.91
C MET A 8 -1.09 16.91 -31.11
N PRO A 9 -0.41 18.00 -30.71
CA PRO A 9 0.78 17.87 -29.88
C PRO A 9 0.37 17.05 -28.64
N PRO A 10 1.20 16.11 -28.16
CA PRO A 10 0.85 15.34 -26.97
C PRO A 10 0.54 16.34 -25.86
N GLN A 11 -0.75 16.48 -25.53
CA GLN A 11 -1.20 17.37 -24.47
C GLN A 11 -0.39 16.96 -23.25
N LYS A 12 0.39 17.90 -22.70
CA LYS A 12 1.02 17.67 -21.41
C LYS A 12 -0.12 17.32 -20.47
N ASP A 13 -0.15 16.06 -20.10
CA ASP A 13 -1.22 15.44 -19.37
C ASP A 13 -1.17 15.96 -17.93
N HIS A 14 -1.66 17.19 -17.76
CA HIS A 14 -1.61 17.93 -16.50
C HIS A 14 -2.66 17.32 -15.57
N PHE A 15 -2.18 16.79 -14.45
CA PHE A 15 -3.06 16.32 -13.38
C PHE A 15 -3.65 17.53 -12.66
N THR A 16 -4.98 17.60 -12.62
CA THR A 16 -5.68 18.59 -11.79
C THR A 16 -5.48 18.25 -10.31
N ASP A 17 -5.79 19.20 -9.42
CA ASP A 17 -5.65 18.97 -7.98
C ASP A 17 -6.66 17.93 -7.48
N GLU A 18 -7.85 17.82 -8.09
CA GLU A 18 -8.81 16.76 -7.82
C GLU A 18 -8.27 15.39 -8.23
N GLN A 19 -7.62 15.28 -9.39
CA GLN A 19 -7.01 14.03 -9.84
C GLN A 19 -5.84 13.62 -8.94
N LYS A 20 -5.04 14.59 -8.47
CA LYS A 20 -3.98 14.35 -7.47
C LYS A 20 -4.55 13.90 -6.13
N ALA A 21 -5.65 14.50 -5.67
CA ALA A 21 -6.37 14.07 -4.47
C ALA A 21 -6.87 12.63 -4.65
N PHE A 22 -7.51 12.31 -5.77
CA PHE A 22 -7.95 10.94 -6.07
C PHE A 22 -6.80 9.92 -6.04
N ILE A 23 -5.64 10.25 -6.62
CA ILE A 23 -4.43 9.41 -6.54
C ILE A 23 -4.00 9.19 -5.10
N ARG A 24 -4.02 10.23 -4.27
CA ARG A 24 -3.62 10.14 -2.86
C ARG A 24 -4.60 9.27 -2.07
N ASP A 25 -5.88 9.52 -2.21
CA ASP A 25 -6.93 8.92 -1.38
C ASP A 25 -7.10 7.42 -1.69
N ASN A 26 -6.82 7.01 -2.93
CA ASN A 26 -6.98 5.63 -3.37
C ASN A 26 -5.70 4.79 -3.34
N CYS A 27 -4.57 5.32 -2.86
CA CYS A 27 -3.27 4.62 -2.90
C CYS A 27 -3.24 3.27 -2.15
N HIS A 28 -4.11 3.09 -1.16
CA HIS A 28 -4.22 1.86 -0.36
C HIS A 28 -5.28 0.89 -0.87
N ALA A 29 -6.26 1.37 -1.64
CA ALA A 29 -7.39 0.58 -2.14
C ALA A 29 -7.13 0.06 -3.56
N MET A 30 -6.71 0.95 -4.46
CA MET A 30 -6.58 0.67 -5.88
C MET A 30 -5.12 0.44 -6.28
N THR A 31 -4.91 -0.25 -7.40
CA THR A 31 -3.60 -0.31 -8.06
C THR A 31 -3.40 0.94 -8.92
N TYR A 32 -2.16 1.23 -9.31
CA TYR A 32 -1.88 2.29 -10.29
C TYR A 32 -2.66 2.12 -11.58
N GLN A 33 -2.88 0.88 -12.02
CA GLN A 33 -3.65 0.61 -13.23
C GLN A 33 -5.12 0.99 -13.05
N GLN A 34 -5.76 0.56 -11.95
CA GLN A 34 -7.15 0.90 -11.69
C GLN A 34 -7.37 2.41 -11.55
N VAL A 35 -6.43 3.12 -10.92
CA VAL A 35 -6.49 4.58 -10.83
C VAL A 35 -6.31 5.24 -12.19
N ALA A 36 -5.39 4.72 -13.01
CA ALA A 36 -5.18 5.18 -14.37
C ALA A 36 -6.43 4.98 -15.24
N ASP A 37 -7.07 3.81 -15.15
CA ASP A 37 -8.31 3.49 -15.86
C ASP A 37 -9.44 4.44 -15.43
N HIS A 38 -9.58 4.72 -14.13
CA HIS A 38 -10.57 5.65 -13.61
C HIS A 38 -10.36 7.10 -14.09
N LEU A 39 -9.10 7.53 -14.21
CA LEU A 39 -8.76 8.89 -14.61
C LEU A 39 -8.62 9.07 -16.13
N GLY A 40 -8.71 7.99 -16.92
CA GLY A 40 -8.40 8.00 -18.35
C GLY A 40 -6.94 8.38 -18.64
N LYS A 41 -6.02 8.00 -17.75
CA LYS A 41 -4.59 8.34 -17.82
C LYS A 41 -3.74 7.10 -18.07
N SER A 42 -2.47 7.28 -18.40
CA SER A 42 -1.53 6.16 -18.40
C SER A 42 -1.08 5.80 -16.99
N LYS A 43 -0.96 4.51 -16.69
CA LYS A 43 -0.38 3.98 -15.45
C LYS A 43 0.97 4.64 -15.14
N LYS A 44 1.84 4.78 -16.15
CA LYS A 44 3.18 5.37 -16.01
C LYS A 44 3.14 6.85 -15.59
N ASN A 45 2.16 7.62 -16.07
CA ASN A 45 1.95 8.99 -15.64
C ASN A 45 1.46 9.08 -14.20
N VAL A 46 0.51 8.22 -13.82
CA VAL A 46 0.01 8.13 -12.44
C VAL A 46 1.14 7.78 -11.47
N GLU A 47 1.97 6.78 -11.79
CA GLU A 47 3.15 6.40 -10.99
C GLU A 47 4.12 7.57 -10.82
N ARG A 48 4.43 8.28 -11.91
CA ARG A 48 5.32 9.45 -11.88
C ARG A 48 4.76 10.54 -10.97
N VAL A 49 3.48 10.86 -11.08
CA VAL A 49 2.83 11.91 -10.29
C VAL A 49 2.72 11.50 -8.83
N ALA A 50 2.32 10.26 -8.52
CA ALA A 50 2.30 9.73 -7.16
C ALA A 50 3.68 9.86 -6.49
N ARG A 51 4.75 9.48 -7.19
CA ARG A 51 6.13 9.60 -6.69
C ARG A 51 6.53 11.05 -6.42
N ILE A 52 6.18 11.99 -7.31
CA ILE A 52 6.45 13.43 -7.11
C ILE A 52 5.71 13.95 -5.88
N MET A 53 4.49 13.47 -5.63
CA MET A 53 3.70 13.82 -4.45
C MET A 53 4.11 13.07 -3.17
N GLY A 54 5.12 12.19 -3.22
CA GLY A 54 5.51 11.34 -2.09
C GLY A 54 4.47 10.27 -1.72
N VAL A 55 3.50 10.00 -2.59
CA VAL A 55 2.45 8.99 -2.37
C VAL A 55 2.97 7.61 -2.76
N SER A 56 2.93 6.66 -1.83
CA SER A 56 3.35 5.28 -2.06
C SER A 56 2.13 4.36 -2.12
N TYR A 57 2.01 3.59 -3.20
CA TYR A 57 1.01 2.52 -3.38
C TYR A 57 1.51 1.17 -2.83
N TYR A 58 2.54 1.19 -1.99
CA TYR A 58 3.04 -0.03 -1.36
C TYR A 58 2.00 -0.55 -0.37
N LYS A 59 1.40 -1.71 -0.69
CA LYS A 59 0.38 -2.37 0.13
C LYS A 59 1.06 -3.33 1.09
N THR A 60 0.77 -3.21 2.39
CA THR A 60 1.13 -4.23 3.39
C THR A 60 -0.05 -4.53 4.28
N GLY A 61 0.11 -5.54 5.12
CA GLY A 61 -0.95 -5.92 6.02
C GLY A 61 -2.19 -6.40 5.30
N ASN A 62 -3.36 -6.13 5.88
CA ASN A 62 -4.65 -6.47 5.28
C ASN A 62 -4.93 -5.74 3.94
N LEU A 63 -4.09 -4.79 3.51
CA LEU A 63 -4.19 -4.19 2.18
C LEU A 63 -3.57 -5.07 1.09
N HIS A 64 -2.68 -5.99 1.45
CA HIS A 64 -2.01 -6.87 0.50
C HIS A 64 -2.89 -8.09 0.18
N PRO A 65 -3.15 -8.40 -1.10
CA PRO A 65 -4.11 -9.45 -1.48
C PRO A 65 -3.70 -10.86 -1.04
N ASN A 66 -2.39 -11.13 -0.96
CA ASN A 66 -1.86 -12.44 -0.53
C ASN A 66 -1.62 -12.51 0.98
N THR A 67 -2.29 -11.70 1.78
CA THR A 67 -2.11 -11.71 3.24
C THR A 67 -2.74 -12.96 3.83
N ILE A 68 -1.88 -13.87 4.28
CA ILE A 68 -2.27 -15.11 4.96
C ILE A 68 -2.66 -14.83 6.41
N TYR A 69 -1.88 -13.99 7.09
CA TYR A 69 -2.08 -13.66 8.51
C TYR A 69 -2.56 -12.22 8.67
N PRO A 70 -3.79 -12.01 9.18
CA PRO A 70 -4.39 -10.70 9.27
C PRO A 70 -3.66 -9.80 10.28
N ASP A 71 -3.86 -8.48 10.13
CA ASP A 71 -3.28 -7.49 11.05
C ASP A 71 -3.71 -7.72 12.51
N SER A 72 -4.90 -8.27 12.75
CA SER A 72 -5.39 -8.64 14.09
C SER A 72 -4.50 -9.65 14.78
N ASP A 73 -4.01 -10.66 14.06
CA ASP A 73 -3.18 -11.72 14.62
C ASP A 73 -1.79 -11.19 14.92
N VAL A 74 -1.25 -10.34 14.04
CA VAL A 74 0.02 -9.64 14.27
C VAL A 74 -0.07 -8.77 15.52
N LEU A 75 -1.15 -8.01 15.69
CA LEU A 75 -1.37 -7.19 16.87
C LEU A 75 -1.50 -8.05 18.13
N ARG A 76 -2.22 -9.17 18.06
CA ARG A 76 -2.36 -10.09 19.19
C ARG A 76 -1.02 -10.72 19.60
N VAL A 77 -0.17 -11.11 18.64
CA VAL A 77 1.20 -11.58 18.92
C VAL A 77 2.02 -10.49 19.59
N ARG A 78 1.94 -9.24 19.10
CA ARG A 78 2.67 -8.10 19.69
C ARG A 78 2.22 -7.84 21.13
N THR A 79 0.91 -7.71 21.37
CA THR A 79 0.34 -7.49 22.71
C THR A 79 0.78 -8.57 23.70
N LEU A 80 0.58 -9.86 23.38
CA LEU A 80 0.96 -10.95 24.28
C LEU A 80 2.47 -10.98 24.54
N ARG A 81 3.28 -10.64 23.54
CA ARG A 81 4.73 -10.62 23.69
C ARG A 81 5.20 -9.45 24.55
N ASP A 82 4.59 -8.29 24.37
CA ASP A 82 4.89 -7.08 25.15
C ASP A 82 4.41 -7.22 26.61
N GLU A 83 3.39 -8.06 26.86
CA GLU A 83 2.97 -8.53 28.19
C GLU A 83 3.94 -9.57 28.81
N GLY A 84 4.98 -9.98 28.09
CA GLY A 84 6.04 -10.85 28.59
C GLY A 84 5.88 -12.35 28.27
N MET A 85 4.83 -12.74 27.54
CA MET A 85 4.58 -14.14 27.21
C MET A 85 5.65 -14.70 26.24
N LEU A 86 5.99 -15.99 26.37
CA LEU A 86 6.97 -16.62 25.49
C LEU A 86 6.35 -16.98 24.14
N PHE A 87 7.15 -16.93 23.06
CA PHE A 87 6.66 -17.27 21.72
C PHE A 87 6.04 -18.67 21.62
N ARG A 88 6.54 -19.63 22.42
CA ARG A 88 5.96 -20.98 22.50
C ARG A 88 4.54 -21.01 23.05
N GLU A 89 4.23 -20.12 24.00
CA GLU A 89 2.90 -20.00 24.61
C GLU A 89 1.97 -19.27 23.67
N ILE A 90 2.44 -18.18 23.06
CA ILE A 90 1.70 -17.43 22.03
C ILE A 90 1.33 -18.33 20.85
N ALA A 91 2.28 -19.14 20.37
CA ALA A 91 2.06 -20.10 19.29
C ALA A 91 0.96 -21.11 19.60
N ARG A 92 0.89 -21.62 20.83
CA ARG A 92 -0.18 -22.52 21.29
C ARG A 92 -1.53 -21.83 21.37
N ILE A 93 -1.57 -20.59 21.87
CA ILE A 93 -2.82 -19.82 22.01
C ILE A 93 -3.43 -19.51 20.64
N LEU A 94 -2.60 -19.23 19.65
CA LEU A 94 -3.02 -18.82 18.30
C LEU A 94 -3.04 -19.97 17.29
N ASP A 95 -2.71 -21.19 17.72
CA ASP A 95 -2.59 -22.38 16.86
C ASP A 95 -1.73 -22.15 15.60
N ILE A 96 -0.55 -21.56 15.82
CA ILE A 96 0.44 -21.28 14.77
C ILE A 96 1.80 -21.86 15.14
N SER A 97 2.70 -21.97 14.18
CA SER A 97 4.08 -22.34 14.48
C SER A 97 4.81 -21.21 15.24
N VAL A 98 5.77 -21.58 16.08
CA VAL A 98 6.64 -20.62 16.79
C VAL A 98 7.37 -19.71 15.81
N SER A 99 7.85 -20.26 14.68
CA SER A 99 8.51 -19.49 13.63
C SER A 99 7.62 -18.40 13.04
N VAL A 100 6.32 -18.70 12.84
CA VAL A 100 5.34 -17.71 12.36
C VAL A 100 5.13 -16.62 13.41
N ALA A 101 4.98 -16.98 14.70
CA ALA A 101 4.82 -15.99 15.76
C ALA A 101 6.03 -15.02 15.84
N VAL A 102 7.26 -15.55 15.74
CA VAL A 102 8.49 -14.75 15.71
C VAL A 102 8.52 -13.83 14.49
N TRP A 103 8.17 -14.35 13.30
CA TRP A 103 8.10 -13.55 12.08
C TRP A 103 7.04 -12.45 12.16
N MET A 104 5.85 -12.75 12.68
CA MET A 104 4.78 -11.77 12.91
C MET A 104 5.25 -10.62 13.80
N TYR A 105 5.94 -10.94 14.90
CA TYR A 105 6.41 -9.94 15.85
C TYR A 105 7.46 -9.00 15.23
N TYR A 106 8.54 -9.56 14.66
CA TYR A 106 9.69 -8.74 14.25
C TYR A 106 9.61 -8.17 12.84
N LYS A 107 8.99 -8.88 11.90
CA LYS A 107 9.14 -8.60 10.45
C LYS A 107 7.85 -8.18 9.80
N ARG A 108 6.71 -8.69 10.24
CA ARG A 108 5.44 -8.44 9.58
C ARG A 108 4.95 -7.02 9.86
N LYS A 109 4.80 -6.22 8.79
CA LYS A 109 4.22 -4.85 8.84
C LYS A 109 2.71 -4.85 8.66
N THR A 110 2.00 -4.11 9.51
CA THR A 110 0.55 -3.89 9.42
C THR A 110 0.21 -2.73 8.49
N LYS A 111 -1.08 -2.59 8.15
CA LYS A 111 -1.59 -1.39 7.48
C LYS A 111 -1.21 -0.13 8.27
N ALA A 112 -1.36 -0.16 9.59
CA ALA A 112 -1.02 0.95 10.47
C ALA A 112 0.48 1.31 10.40
N ASP A 113 1.36 0.31 10.37
CA ASP A 113 2.80 0.53 10.22
C ASP A 113 3.14 1.25 8.90
N THR A 114 2.39 0.97 7.82
CA THR A 114 2.57 1.62 6.51
C THR A 114 2.13 3.07 6.54
N ILE A 115 0.98 3.34 7.15
CA ILE A 115 0.45 4.70 7.32
C ILE A 115 1.42 5.53 8.18
N ALA A 116 1.86 4.98 9.32
CA ALA A 116 2.83 5.64 10.19
C ALA A 116 4.13 6.00 9.46
N ARG A 117 4.65 5.10 8.60
CA ARG A 117 5.85 5.38 7.80
C ARG A 117 5.67 6.57 6.85
N GLN A 118 4.48 6.71 6.25
CA GLN A 118 4.18 7.81 5.35
C GLN A 118 4.15 9.16 6.09
N HIS A 119 3.63 9.18 7.33
CA HIS A 119 3.61 10.39 8.16
C HIS A 119 4.97 10.77 8.75
N MET A 120 5.85 9.80 9.03
CA MET A 120 7.20 10.07 9.57
C MET A 120 8.21 10.55 8.52
N SER A 121 7.86 10.54 7.22
CA SER A 121 8.75 10.93 6.12
C SER A 121 8.43 12.31 5.52
N GLN A 122 7.54 13.09 6.15
CA GLN A 122 7.26 14.49 5.82
C GLN A 122 7.91 15.42 6.84
#